data_AF-A0A058ZVC3-F1
#
_entry.id   AF-A0A058ZVC3-F1
#
_cell.length_a   1.000
_cell.length_b   1.000
_cell.length_c   1.000
_cell.angle_alpha   90.00
_cell.angle_beta   90.00
_cell.angle_gamma   90.00
#
_symmetry.space_group_name_H-M   'P 1'
#
loop_
_entity.id
_entity.type
_entity.pdbx_description
1 polymer ?
#
loop_
_entity_poly.entity_id
_entity_poly.type
_entity_poly.pdbx_seq_one_letter_code
_entity_poly.pdbx_strand_id
1 'polypeptide(L)'
;MEDENGSPEDTVSGAAVPVVREKKCDVFVGKWVYRPDAPTYYTNETCYAMSDQQNCMKFGRPDMEFLKWRWELDGCELPPFDAAEFAEMTRGKSIAFVGDSLGRNHMQSLLCLLSSVDQPEDISLRYTTDYNFKRWYLPKHNLTLGTFWAPFLVRTTDACGGQTLNGILTLHLDEPHPSWSAEISAFDYVIISAGQWFFHPLIYYRNRRLLGCSACGQDNVTKVSRFQAYQAALPTIGIFQ
;
A
#
# COMPACT_ATOMS: atom_id res chain seq x y z
N MET A 1 71.44 -8.85 17.47
CA MET A 1 71.52 -7.45 17.04
C MET A 1 71.16 -7.45 15.57
N GLU A 2 69.88 -7.18 15.32
CA GLU A 2 69.32 -6.39 14.21
C GLU A 2 70.27 -6.07 13.04
N ASP A 3 70.01 -6.62 11.85
CA ASP A 3 69.24 -5.94 10.77
C ASP A 3 69.64 -6.35 9.33
N GLU A 4 68.59 -6.58 8.52
CA GLU A 4 68.42 -6.26 7.09
C GLU A 4 69.38 -6.84 6.02
N ASN A 5 68.98 -7.22 4.80
CA ASN A 5 67.73 -7.28 4.05
C ASN A 5 68.07 -7.91 2.67
N GLY A 6 67.14 -8.63 2.03
CA GLY A 6 67.33 -9.12 0.66
C GLY A 6 66.38 -10.24 0.23
N SER A 7 65.09 -9.93 0.10
CA SER A 7 64.07 -10.80 -0.49
C SER A 7 64.27 -11.00 -2.00
N PRO A 8 63.96 -12.18 -2.56
CA PRO A 8 63.52 -12.31 -3.94
C PRO A 8 61.99 -12.24 -4.04
N GLU A 9 61.53 -11.72 -5.18
CA GLU A 9 60.14 -11.54 -5.58
C GLU A 9 59.34 -12.85 -5.58
N ASP A 10 58.23 -12.88 -4.84
CA ASP A 10 57.15 -13.85 -5.07
C ASP A 10 55.90 -13.10 -5.54
N THR A 11 55.62 -13.24 -6.83
CA THR A 11 54.38 -12.86 -7.50
C THR A 11 53.18 -13.58 -6.88
N VAL A 12 52.39 -12.88 -6.07
CA VAL A 12 51.06 -13.35 -5.69
C VAL A 12 50.05 -12.86 -6.73
N SER A 13 49.73 -13.75 -7.67
CA SER A 13 48.56 -13.66 -8.54
C SER A 13 47.30 -13.59 -7.68
N GLY A 14 46.76 -12.40 -7.49
CA GLY A 14 45.46 -12.19 -6.87
C GLY A 14 44.37 -12.85 -7.71
N ALA A 15 43.90 -14.02 -7.28
CA ALA A 15 42.67 -14.61 -7.81
C ALA A 15 41.53 -13.62 -7.53
N ALA A 16 40.92 -13.10 -8.59
CA ALA A 16 39.70 -12.33 -8.48
C ALA A 16 38.65 -13.22 -7.80
N VAL A 17 38.29 -12.89 -6.56
CA VAL A 17 37.13 -13.48 -5.90
C VAL A 17 35.95 -13.21 -6.84
N PRO A 18 35.24 -14.24 -7.33
CA PRO A 18 34.06 -13.99 -8.12
C PRO A 18 33.11 -13.25 -7.18
N VAL A 19 32.87 -11.98 -7.48
CA VAL A 19 31.77 -11.24 -6.88
C VAL A 19 30.53 -12.01 -7.32
N VAL A 20 30.04 -12.90 -6.46
CA VAL A 20 28.72 -13.47 -6.59
C VAL A 20 27.81 -12.27 -6.50
N ARG A 21 27.42 -11.74 -7.65
CA ARG A 21 26.30 -10.82 -7.75
C ARG A 21 25.14 -11.63 -7.21
N GLU A 22 24.76 -11.40 -5.95
CA GLU A 22 23.48 -11.86 -5.43
C GLU A 22 22.45 -11.52 -6.50
N LYS A 23 21.82 -12.55 -7.07
CA LYS A 23 20.73 -12.33 -8.01
C LYS A 23 19.69 -11.53 -7.22
N LYS A 24 19.52 -10.26 -7.58
CA LYS A 24 18.45 -9.43 -7.03
C LYS A 24 17.14 -10.16 -7.30
N CYS A 25 16.52 -10.63 -6.23
CA CYS A 25 15.21 -11.24 -6.22
C CYS A 25 14.19 -10.13 -6.50
N ASP A 26 13.65 -10.08 -7.73
CA ASP A 26 12.60 -9.14 -8.07
C ASP A 26 11.24 -9.75 -7.66
N VAL A 27 10.67 -9.23 -6.58
CA VAL A 27 9.42 -9.73 -6.00
C VAL A 27 8.20 -9.53 -6.91
N PHE A 28 8.33 -8.72 -7.97
CA PHE A 28 7.25 -8.42 -8.92
C PHE A 28 7.29 -9.28 -10.19
N VAL A 29 8.32 -10.11 -10.35
CA VAL A 29 8.50 -11.00 -11.51
C VAL A 29 8.34 -12.45 -11.07
N GLY A 30 7.42 -13.16 -11.71
CA GLY A 30 7.05 -14.51 -11.32
C GLY A 30 5.75 -14.97 -11.97
N LYS A 31 5.13 -15.99 -11.37
CA LYS A 31 3.90 -16.59 -11.86
C LYS A 31 2.98 -17.03 -10.72
N TRP A 32 1.68 -17.03 -11.00
CA TRP A 32 0.70 -17.64 -10.12
C TRP A 32 0.77 -19.17 -10.25
N VAL A 33 0.95 -19.85 -9.11
CA VAL A 33 0.99 -21.32 -9.01
C VAL A 33 -0.14 -21.79 -8.13
N TYR A 34 -0.95 -22.72 -8.66
CA TYR A 34 -2.02 -23.37 -7.92
C TYR A 34 -1.45 -24.44 -6.98
N ARG A 35 -1.81 -24.37 -5.70
CA ARG A 35 -1.35 -25.28 -4.64
C ARG A 35 -2.55 -25.79 -3.84
N PRO A 36 -3.19 -26.90 -4.28
CA PRO A 36 -4.44 -27.40 -3.68
C PRO A 36 -4.30 -27.74 -2.19
N ASP A 37 -3.12 -28.24 -1.80
CA ASP A 37 -2.81 -28.65 -0.42
C ASP A 37 -2.34 -27.49 0.48
N ALA A 38 -2.22 -26.27 -0.05
CA ALA A 38 -1.79 -25.13 0.75
C ALA A 38 -2.82 -24.78 1.84
N PRO A 39 -2.40 -24.50 3.08
CA PRO A 39 -3.31 -24.03 4.11
C PRO A 39 -3.89 -22.67 3.70
N THR A 40 -5.15 -22.46 4.05
CA THR A 40 -5.79 -21.16 3.87
C THR A 40 -5.37 -20.25 5.03
N TYR A 41 -4.90 -19.04 4.72
CA TYR A 41 -4.43 -18.11 5.75
C TYR A 41 -5.55 -17.66 6.70
N TYR A 42 -6.71 -17.30 6.16
CA TYR A 42 -7.88 -16.93 6.95
C TYR A 42 -9.18 -17.17 6.17
N THR A 43 -10.28 -17.33 6.90
CA THR A 43 -11.65 -17.40 6.37
C THR A 43 -12.56 -16.41 7.09
N ASN A 44 -13.83 -16.36 6.69
CA ASN A 44 -14.86 -15.62 7.42
C ASN A 44 -15.10 -16.14 8.85
N GLU A 45 -14.68 -17.37 9.14
CA GLU A 45 -14.79 -17.97 10.48
C GLU A 45 -13.60 -17.58 11.37
N THR A 46 -12.41 -17.42 10.80
CA THR A 46 -11.18 -17.11 11.56
C THR A 46 -10.91 -15.61 11.70
N CYS A 47 -11.54 -14.76 10.87
CA CYS A 47 -11.42 -13.31 10.95
C CYS A 47 -12.79 -12.63 11.09
N TYR A 48 -13.16 -12.25 12.32
CA TYR A 48 -14.43 -11.55 12.57
C TYR A 48 -14.44 -10.10 12.04
N ALA A 49 -13.26 -9.50 11.84
CA ALA A 49 -13.12 -8.13 11.35
C ALA A 49 -13.27 -8.01 9.82
N MET A 50 -13.52 -9.13 9.13
CA MET A 50 -13.73 -9.16 7.70
C MET A 50 -14.96 -8.34 7.31
N SER A 51 -14.80 -7.42 6.34
CA SER A 51 -15.93 -6.64 5.85
C SER A 51 -16.87 -7.48 5.00
N ASP A 52 -18.17 -7.26 5.16
CA ASP A 52 -19.20 -7.88 4.35
C ASP A 52 -18.99 -7.68 2.84
N GLN A 53 -18.44 -6.53 2.41
CA GLN A 53 -18.16 -6.27 0.99
C GLN A 53 -17.13 -7.23 0.38
N GLN A 54 -16.31 -7.90 1.20
CA GLN A 54 -15.26 -8.82 0.78
C GLN A 54 -15.54 -10.27 1.20
N ASN A 55 -16.62 -10.50 1.95
CA ASN A 55 -16.92 -11.79 2.55
C ASN A 55 -17.66 -12.72 1.58
N CYS A 56 -17.00 -13.15 0.52
CA CYS A 56 -17.59 -13.99 -0.52
C CYS A 56 -18.20 -15.29 0.05
N MET A 57 -17.57 -15.88 1.07
CA MET A 57 -18.03 -17.10 1.74
C MET A 57 -19.38 -16.89 2.44
N LYS A 58 -19.52 -15.81 3.23
CA LYS A 58 -20.79 -15.44 3.88
C LYS A 58 -21.91 -15.20 2.87
N PHE A 59 -21.60 -14.64 1.71
CA PHE A 59 -22.57 -14.32 0.66
C PHE A 59 -22.72 -15.42 -0.42
N GLY A 60 -22.33 -16.65 -0.11
CA GLY A 60 -22.74 -17.84 -0.86
C GLY A 60 -21.86 -18.24 -2.02
N ARG A 61 -20.62 -17.74 -2.12
CA ARG A 61 -19.63 -18.29 -3.06
C ARG A 61 -19.27 -19.73 -2.64
N PRO A 62 -19.49 -20.75 -3.50
CA PRO A 62 -19.35 -22.15 -3.10
C PRO A 62 -17.92 -22.69 -3.25
N ASP A 63 -17.11 -22.12 -4.14
CA ASP A 63 -15.74 -22.56 -4.43
C ASP A 63 -14.70 -21.88 -3.52
N MET A 64 -13.66 -22.62 -3.12
CA MET A 64 -12.54 -22.14 -2.27
C MET A 64 -11.19 -22.17 -2.99
N GLU A 65 -11.17 -22.57 -4.27
CA GLU A 65 -9.96 -22.76 -5.08
C GLU A 65 -9.18 -21.46 -5.29
N PHE A 66 -9.87 -20.32 -5.27
CA PHE A 66 -9.25 -19.00 -5.37
C PHE A 66 -8.29 -18.69 -4.21
N LEU A 67 -8.45 -19.35 -3.05
CA LEU A 67 -7.55 -19.22 -1.90
C LEU A 67 -6.30 -20.09 -2.01
N LYS A 68 -6.21 -20.95 -3.03
CA LYS A 68 -5.12 -21.92 -3.22
C LYS A 68 -4.06 -21.45 -4.22
N TRP A 69 -4.13 -20.21 -4.66
CA TRP A 69 -3.14 -19.61 -5.56
C TRP A 69 -2.06 -18.87 -4.77
N ARG A 70 -0.80 -19.05 -5.18
CA ARG A 70 0.35 -18.37 -4.60
C ARG A 70 1.22 -17.77 -5.71
N TRP A 71 1.72 -16.56 -5.46
CA TRP A 71 2.72 -15.92 -6.31
C TRP A 71 4.09 -16.55 -6.05
N GLU A 72 4.73 -17.09 -7.10
CA GLU A 72 6.04 -17.70 -7.05
C GLU A 72 7.04 -16.87 -7.86
N LEU A 73 8.13 -16.45 -7.22
CA LEU A 73 9.10 -15.52 -7.79
C LEU A 73 10.05 -16.22 -8.77
N ASP A 74 10.50 -15.47 -9.77
CA ASP A 74 11.53 -15.94 -10.68
C ASP A 74 12.91 -15.82 -10.01
N GLY A 75 13.50 -16.97 -9.64
CA GLY A 75 14.90 -17.05 -9.20
C GLY A 75 15.14 -16.92 -7.69
N CYS A 76 14.08 -16.89 -6.87
CA CYS A 76 14.14 -16.92 -5.41
C CYS A 76 12.85 -17.51 -4.83
N GLU A 77 12.88 -17.92 -3.56
CA GLU A 77 11.68 -18.40 -2.86
C GLU A 77 11.13 -17.27 -1.97
N LEU A 78 9.84 -16.94 -2.13
CA LEU A 78 9.12 -16.11 -1.18
C LEU A 78 8.62 -17.01 -0.05
N PRO A 79 9.05 -16.85 1.21
CA PRO A 79 8.58 -17.69 2.30
C PRO A 79 7.06 -17.54 2.52
N PRO A 80 6.36 -18.55 3.10
CA PRO A 80 4.98 -18.38 3.53
C PRO A 80 4.86 -17.23 4.53
N PHE A 81 3.71 -16.56 4.54
CA PHE A 81 3.50 -15.50 5.53
C PHE A 81 3.37 -16.11 6.93
N ASP A 82 4.25 -15.71 7.84
CA ASP A 82 4.16 -16.03 9.27
C ASP A 82 3.59 -14.83 10.04
N ALA A 83 2.38 -15.00 10.57
CA ALA A 83 1.68 -13.95 11.29
C ALA A 83 2.36 -13.59 12.63
N ALA A 84 2.97 -14.57 13.32
CA ALA A 84 3.65 -14.33 14.57
C ALA A 84 4.96 -13.57 14.34
N GLU A 85 5.74 -13.98 13.35
CA GLU A 85 6.98 -13.29 12.98
C GLU A 85 6.72 -11.84 12.56
N PHE A 86 5.71 -11.62 11.70
CA PHE A 86 5.33 -10.26 11.30
C PHE A 86 4.87 -9.41 12.49
N ALA A 87 4.03 -9.98 13.37
CA ALA A 87 3.51 -9.26 14.53
C ALA A 87 4.61 -8.90 15.53
N GLU A 88 5.61 -9.77 15.74
CA GLU A 88 6.79 -9.45 16.55
C GLU A 88 7.67 -8.38 15.89
N MET A 89 7.92 -8.49 14.58
CA MET A 89 8.71 -7.49 13.84
C MET A 89 8.08 -6.10 13.89
N THR A 90 6.75 -6.03 13.96
CA THR A 90 5.97 -4.79 14.00
C THR A 90 5.47 -4.44 15.41
N ARG A 91 6.03 -5.07 16.45
CA ARG A 91 5.68 -4.80 17.84
C ARG A 91 5.96 -3.35 18.21
N GLY A 92 4.97 -2.69 18.81
CA GLY A 92 5.06 -1.29 19.21
C GLY A 92 5.08 -0.32 18.02
N LYS A 93 4.72 -0.77 16.82
CA LYS A 93 4.72 0.03 15.59
C LYS A 93 3.33 0.42 15.15
N SER A 94 3.30 1.29 14.16
CA SER A 94 2.08 1.80 13.53
C SER A 94 2.23 1.79 12.00
N ILE A 95 1.21 1.29 11.31
CA ILE A 95 1.19 1.17 9.84
C ILE A 95 -0.04 1.88 9.31
N ALA A 96 0.16 2.86 8.43
CA ALA A 96 -0.90 3.58 7.74
C ALA A 96 -1.04 3.09 6.30
N PHE A 97 -2.28 2.81 5.90
CA PHE A 97 -2.67 2.57 4.52
C PHE A 97 -3.41 3.80 4.01
N VAL A 98 -2.80 4.55 3.10
CA VAL A 98 -3.33 5.81 2.58
C VAL A 98 -3.73 5.61 1.12
N GLY A 99 -4.98 5.93 0.77
CA GLY A 99 -5.40 5.77 -0.61
C GLY A 99 -6.87 5.47 -0.85
N ASP A 100 -7.10 4.63 -1.84
CA ASP A 100 -8.42 4.19 -2.27
C ASP A 100 -8.87 2.85 -1.64
N SER A 101 -9.92 2.26 -2.21
CA SER A 101 -10.48 1.00 -1.73
C SER A 101 -9.50 -0.17 -1.79
N LEU A 102 -8.51 -0.16 -2.70
CA LEU A 102 -7.51 -1.23 -2.78
C LEU A 102 -6.55 -1.18 -1.60
N GLY A 103 -6.12 0.03 -1.19
CA GLY A 103 -5.32 0.22 0.02
C GLY A 103 -6.06 -0.24 1.28
N ARG A 104 -7.35 0.09 1.38
CA ARG A 104 -8.22 -0.38 2.47
C ARG A 104 -8.35 -1.91 2.47
N ASN A 105 -8.57 -2.53 1.31
CA ASN A 105 -8.64 -3.99 1.18
C ASN A 105 -7.34 -4.65 1.63
N HIS A 106 -6.18 -4.07 1.29
CA HIS A 106 -4.88 -4.57 1.72
C HIS A 106 -4.72 -4.52 3.25
N MET A 107 -5.09 -3.40 3.89
CA MET A 107 -5.10 -3.31 5.36
C MET A 107 -5.99 -4.39 5.99
N GLN A 108 -7.21 -4.56 5.48
CA GLN A 108 -8.15 -5.54 6.00
C GLN A 108 -7.66 -6.98 5.83
N SER A 109 -6.96 -7.28 4.74
CA SER A 109 -6.29 -8.57 4.55
C SER A 109 -5.20 -8.78 5.61
N LEU A 110 -4.34 -7.78 5.85
CA LEU A 110 -3.32 -7.84 6.90
C LEU A 110 -3.94 -8.01 8.30
N LEU A 111 -5.01 -7.27 8.60
CA LEU A 111 -5.75 -7.39 9.86
C LEU A 111 -6.23 -8.83 10.09
N CYS A 112 -6.77 -9.48 9.06
CA CYS A 112 -7.23 -10.88 9.13
C CYS A 112 -6.08 -11.90 9.19
N LEU A 113 -4.93 -11.63 8.58
CA LEU A 113 -3.75 -12.46 8.73
C LEU A 113 -3.28 -12.48 10.19
N LEU A 114 -3.27 -11.31 10.82
CA LEU A 114 -2.82 -11.11 12.19
C LEU A 114 -3.86 -11.52 13.25
N SER A 115 -5.13 -11.70 12.86
CA SER A 115 -6.19 -12.13 13.79
C SER A 115 -5.98 -13.54 14.35
N SER A 116 -5.07 -14.32 13.74
CA SER A 116 -4.66 -15.64 14.22
C SER A 116 -3.77 -15.59 15.47
N VAL A 117 -3.05 -14.48 15.70
CA VAL A 117 -2.09 -14.34 16.80
C VAL A 117 -2.49 -13.25 17.80
N ASP A 118 -3.29 -12.29 17.38
CA ASP A 118 -3.78 -11.18 18.20
C ASP A 118 -5.27 -10.89 17.93
N GLN A 119 -5.96 -10.24 18.86
CA GLN A 119 -7.39 -9.93 18.73
C GLN A 119 -7.58 -8.44 18.41
N PRO A 120 -7.94 -8.05 17.16
CA PRO A 120 -7.92 -6.65 16.77
C PRO A 120 -9.12 -5.82 17.27
N GLU A 121 -8.86 -4.72 17.96
CA GLU A 121 -9.90 -3.81 18.47
C GLU A 121 -10.14 -2.63 17.51
N ASP A 122 -11.39 -2.36 17.15
CA ASP A 122 -11.75 -1.12 16.42
C ASP A 122 -11.71 0.05 17.42
N ILE A 123 -10.70 0.91 17.28
CA ILE A 123 -10.51 2.10 18.10
C ILE A 123 -10.80 3.39 17.34
N SER A 124 -11.46 3.31 16.18
CA SER A 124 -11.69 4.44 15.27
C SER A 124 -12.39 5.62 15.96
N LEU A 125 -13.40 5.33 16.78
CA LEU A 125 -14.18 6.36 17.50
C LEU A 125 -13.36 7.16 18.52
N ARG A 126 -12.16 6.71 18.89
CA ARG A 126 -11.23 7.48 19.74
C ARG A 126 -10.58 8.63 18.97
N TYR A 127 -10.63 8.61 17.63
CA TYR A 127 -9.93 9.56 16.76
C TYR A 127 -10.87 10.32 15.83
N THR A 128 -11.89 9.65 15.28
CA THR A 128 -12.78 10.27 14.30
C THR A 128 -14.15 9.59 14.23
N THR A 129 -15.17 10.36 13.86
CA THR A 129 -16.51 9.86 13.52
C THR A 129 -16.67 9.61 12.02
N ASP A 130 -15.67 9.93 11.21
CA ASP A 130 -15.68 9.69 9.77
C ASP A 130 -15.44 8.21 9.47
N TYR A 131 -16.47 7.56 8.92
CA TYR A 131 -16.47 6.13 8.61
C TYR A 131 -15.48 5.74 7.49
N ASN A 132 -14.98 6.70 6.71
CA ASN A 132 -13.97 6.46 5.69
C ASN A 132 -12.58 6.22 6.28
N PHE A 133 -12.41 6.47 7.57
CA PHE A 133 -11.18 6.27 8.31
C PHE A 133 -11.38 5.18 9.35
N LYS A 134 -10.40 4.29 9.46
CA LYS A 134 -10.42 3.21 10.44
C LYS A 134 -9.08 3.13 11.13
N ARG A 135 -9.12 2.83 12.43
CA ARG A 135 -7.94 2.51 13.24
C ARG A 135 -8.22 1.25 14.05
N TRP A 136 -7.35 0.27 13.85
CA TRP A 136 -7.37 -1.02 14.54
C TRP A 136 -6.16 -1.13 15.44
N TYR A 137 -6.36 -1.69 16.63
CA TYR A 137 -5.30 -1.91 17.60
C TYR A 137 -5.19 -3.39 17.95
N LEU A 138 -3.97 -3.92 17.88
CA LEU A 138 -3.66 -5.30 18.20
C LEU A 138 -2.91 -5.29 19.56
N PRO A 139 -3.60 -5.59 20.67
CA PRO A 139 -3.13 -5.29 22.02
C PRO A 139 -1.94 -6.15 22.47
N LYS A 140 -1.83 -7.41 22.04
CA LYS A 140 -0.68 -8.25 22.44
C LYS A 140 0.63 -7.76 21.83
N HIS A 141 0.58 -7.15 20.65
CA HIS A 141 1.75 -6.65 19.94
C HIS A 141 1.92 -5.13 20.04
N ASN A 142 0.98 -4.42 20.65
CA ASN A 142 0.96 -2.95 20.66
C ASN A 142 1.12 -2.39 19.23
N LEU A 143 0.41 -2.99 18.27
CA LEU A 143 0.46 -2.63 16.86
C LEU A 143 -0.81 -1.87 16.48
N THR A 144 -0.65 -0.75 15.78
CA THR A 144 -1.78 0.03 15.24
C THR A 144 -1.81 -0.03 13.72
N LEU A 145 -2.96 -0.38 13.15
CA LEU A 145 -3.22 -0.30 11.72
C LEU A 145 -4.23 0.82 11.44
N GLY A 146 -3.86 1.78 10.59
CA GLY A 146 -4.73 2.89 10.18
C GLY A 146 -5.07 2.82 8.69
N THR A 147 -6.29 3.16 8.32
CA THR A 147 -6.66 3.45 6.92
C THR A 147 -7.11 4.88 6.77
N PHE A 148 -6.51 5.58 5.81
CA PHE A 148 -6.86 6.94 5.46
C PHE A 148 -7.40 7.03 4.05
N TRP A 149 -8.67 7.41 3.94
CA TRP A 149 -9.30 7.61 2.64
C TRP A 149 -8.78 8.88 1.97
N ALA A 150 -8.01 8.67 0.91
CA ALA A 150 -7.43 9.71 0.07
C ALA A 150 -7.20 9.12 -1.34
N PRO A 151 -8.26 8.82 -2.10
CA PRO A 151 -8.16 8.06 -3.35
C PRO A 151 -7.28 8.71 -4.43
N PHE A 152 -7.10 10.03 -4.34
CA PHE A 152 -6.23 10.82 -5.21
C PHE A 152 -4.96 11.30 -4.53
N LEU A 153 -4.79 11.02 -3.23
CA LEU A 153 -3.71 11.48 -2.33
C LEU A 153 -3.64 13.00 -2.12
N VAL A 154 -4.11 13.78 -3.08
CA VAL A 154 -4.20 15.24 -3.04
C VAL A 154 -5.60 15.72 -2.66
N ARG A 155 -5.68 16.98 -2.22
CA ARG A 155 -6.94 17.60 -1.80
C ARG A 155 -7.95 17.51 -2.92
N THR A 156 -9.12 16.97 -2.57
CA THR A 156 -10.22 16.76 -3.49
C THR A 156 -11.43 17.53 -2.99
N THR A 157 -12.13 18.20 -3.90
CA THR A 157 -13.36 18.93 -3.61
C THR A 157 -14.42 18.57 -4.64
N ASP A 158 -15.69 18.58 -4.22
CA ASP A 158 -16.79 18.50 -5.19
C ASP A 158 -16.75 19.75 -6.06
N ALA A 159 -16.85 19.59 -7.38
CA ALA A 159 -16.73 20.68 -8.35
C ALA A 159 -17.76 21.82 -8.15
N CYS A 160 -18.79 21.60 -7.32
CA CYS A 160 -19.86 22.56 -7.02
C CYS A 160 -20.12 22.78 -5.52
N GLY A 161 -19.18 22.49 -4.61
CA GLY A 161 -19.33 22.86 -3.19
C GLY A 161 -20.52 22.20 -2.46
N GLY A 162 -20.79 20.92 -2.75
CA GLY A 162 -21.80 20.12 -2.03
C GLY A 162 -23.04 19.70 -2.82
N GLN A 163 -23.13 20.03 -4.11
CA GLN A 163 -24.13 19.44 -5.01
C GLN A 163 -23.43 18.78 -6.21
N THR A 164 -23.27 17.47 -6.16
CA THR A 164 -22.79 16.65 -7.29
C THR A 164 -23.85 16.62 -8.40
N LEU A 165 -24.00 17.73 -9.14
CA LEU A 165 -24.93 17.76 -10.27
C LEU A 165 -24.50 16.80 -11.40
N ASN A 166 -23.21 16.42 -11.47
CA ASN A 166 -22.69 15.49 -12.51
C ASN A 166 -21.62 14.47 -12.02
N GLY A 167 -21.32 14.39 -10.71
CA GLY A 167 -20.30 13.45 -10.19
C GLY A 167 -18.85 13.74 -10.59
N ILE A 168 -18.55 14.96 -11.07
CA ILE A 168 -17.21 15.42 -11.44
C ILE A 168 -16.49 15.92 -10.18
N LEU A 169 -15.27 15.46 -9.95
CA LEU A 169 -14.44 15.85 -8.81
C LEU A 169 -13.34 16.83 -9.23
N THR A 170 -12.96 17.72 -8.31
CA THR A 170 -11.86 18.67 -8.49
C THR A 170 -10.66 18.26 -7.66
N LEU A 171 -9.50 18.13 -8.30
CA LEU A 171 -8.23 17.78 -7.66
C LEU A 171 -7.31 19.00 -7.62
N HIS A 172 -6.79 19.31 -6.45
CA HIS A 172 -5.75 20.33 -6.26
C HIS A 172 -4.39 19.63 -6.23
N LEU A 173 -3.75 19.51 -7.39
CA LEU A 173 -2.59 18.63 -7.60
C LEU A 173 -1.35 19.00 -6.78
N ASP A 174 -1.30 20.21 -6.23
CA ASP A 174 -0.22 20.79 -5.41
C ASP A 174 -0.53 20.85 -3.91
N GLU A 175 -1.67 20.31 -3.47
CA GLU A 175 -2.09 20.32 -2.07
C GLU A 175 -2.29 18.86 -1.58
N PRO A 176 -1.54 18.36 -0.59
CA PRO A 176 -1.79 17.02 -0.05
C PRO A 176 -3.16 16.98 0.64
N HIS A 177 -3.86 15.84 0.56
CA HIS A 177 -5.18 15.73 1.17
C HIS A 177 -5.07 15.81 2.70
N PRO A 178 -5.79 16.75 3.37
CA PRO A 178 -5.61 17.02 4.80
C PRO A 178 -5.95 15.82 5.70
N SER A 179 -6.85 14.95 5.24
CA SER A 179 -7.30 13.79 6.02
C SER A 179 -6.21 12.79 6.40
N TRP A 180 -5.13 12.71 5.62
CA TRP A 180 -4.00 11.85 5.96
C TRP A 180 -2.77 12.67 6.32
N SER A 181 -2.51 13.77 5.60
CA SER A 181 -1.28 14.55 5.79
C SER A 181 -1.17 15.19 7.18
N ALA A 182 -2.30 15.48 7.84
CA ALA A 182 -2.31 16.03 9.20
C ALA A 182 -1.86 15.01 10.27
N GLU A 183 -2.01 13.72 10.03
CA GLU A 183 -1.84 12.67 11.04
C GLU A 183 -0.74 11.65 10.68
N ILE A 184 -0.29 11.61 9.43
CA ILE A 184 0.59 10.56 8.91
C ILE A 184 1.96 10.53 9.59
N SER A 185 2.43 11.66 10.12
CA SER A 185 3.70 11.75 10.85
C SER A 185 3.73 10.93 12.14
N ALA A 186 2.58 10.52 12.65
CA ALA A 186 2.46 9.65 13.81
C ALA A 186 2.63 8.15 13.47
N PHE A 187 2.78 7.78 12.20
CA PHE A 187 2.90 6.39 11.76
C PHE A 187 4.34 6.02 11.40
N ASP A 188 4.79 4.83 11.80
CA ASP A 188 6.14 4.32 11.50
C ASP A 188 6.28 3.89 10.03
N TYR A 189 5.21 3.31 9.46
CA TYR A 189 5.19 2.82 8.09
C TYR A 189 3.98 3.37 7.34
N VAL A 190 4.18 3.72 6.07
CA VAL A 190 3.13 4.23 5.19
C VAL A 190 3.08 3.42 3.91
N ILE A 191 1.93 2.83 3.63
CA ILE A 191 1.63 2.07 2.42
C ILE A 191 0.63 2.88 1.61
N ILE A 192 0.97 3.20 0.37
CA ILE A 192 0.13 4.04 -0.49
C ILE A 192 -0.44 3.26 -1.65
N SER A 193 -1.74 3.46 -1.89
CA SER A 193 -2.46 2.85 -2.99
C SER A 193 -3.34 3.89 -3.67
N ALA A 194 -2.97 4.28 -4.89
CA ALA A 194 -3.75 5.21 -5.69
C ALA A 194 -3.63 4.87 -7.17
N GLY A 195 -4.75 4.94 -7.88
CA GLY A 195 -4.77 4.82 -9.33
C GLY A 195 -6.17 4.59 -9.88
N GLN A 196 -6.96 3.72 -9.23
CA GLN A 196 -8.29 3.33 -9.72
C GLN A 196 -9.23 4.54 -9.84
N TRP A 197 -9.13 5.49 -8.93
CA TRP A 197 -10.00 6.66 -8.90
C TRP A 197 -9.67 7.70 -9.98
N PHE A 198 -8.46 7.69 -10.55
CA PHE A 198 -8.07 8.60 -11.64
C PHE A 198 -8.84 8.33 -12.95
N PHE A 199 -9.60 7.24 -13.02
CA PHE A 199 -10.49 6.95 -14.16
C PHE A 199 -11.82 7.72 -14.14
N HIS A 200 -12.17 8.37 -13.03
CA HIS A 200 -13.34 9.23 -12.95
C HIS A 200 -13.21 10.48 -13.84
N PRO A 201 -14.32 11.18 -14.13
CA PRO A 201 -14.28 12.53 -14.68
C PRO A 201 -13.72 13.51 -13.65
N LEU A 202 -12.61 14.19 -13.98
CA LEU A 202 -11.85 15.02 -13.04
C LEU A 202 -11.51 16.38 -13.63
N ILE A 203 -11.53 17.41 -12.80
CA ILE A 203 -11.01 18.74 -13.09
C ILE A 203 -9.74 18.94 -12.26
N TYR A 204 -8.71 19.50 -12.87
CA TYR A 204 -7.40 19.64 -12.27
C TYR A 204 -7.08 21.11 -12.01
N TYR A 205 -6.72 21.41 -10.79
CA TYR A 205 -6.18 22.69 -10.37
C TYR A 205 -4.74 22.54 -9.93
N ARG A 206 -3.95 23.59 -10.17
CA ARG A 206 -2.61 23.75 -9.62
C ARG A 206 -2.38 25.22 -9.29
N ASN A 207 -1.86 25.55 -8.11
CA ASN A 207 -1.67 26.93 -7.64
C ASN A 207 -2.95 27.76 -7.78
N ARG A 208 -4.10 27.15 -7.46
CA ARG A 208 -5.46 27.74 -7.64
C ARG A 208 -5.82 28.15 -9.07
N ARG A 209 -5.10 27.66 -10.09
CA ARG A 209 -5.41 27.86 -11.51
C ARG A 209 -5.93 26.58 -12.13
N LEU A 210 -6.95 26.69 -12.98
CA LEU A 210 -7.44 25.58 -13.78
C LEU A 210 -6.35 25.12 -14.75
N LEU A 211 -5.90 23.87 -14.60
CA LEU A 211 -4.95 23.22 -15.48
C LEU A 211 -5.64 22.53 -16.65
N GLY A 212 -6.84 21.97 -16.40
CA GLY A 212 -7.60 21.25 -17.40
C GLY A 212 -8.52 20.20 -16.78
N CYS A 213 -8.95 19.23 -17.59
CA CYS A 213 -9.81 18.15 -17.12
C CYS A 213 -9.58 16.84 -17.89
N SER A 214 -10.02 15.72 -17.31
CA SER A 214 -10.16 14.44 -18.01
C SER A 214 -11.62 14.04 -18.09
N ALA A 215 -12.11 13.84 -19.31
CA ALA A 215 -13.48 13.36 -19.58
C ALA A 215 -14.60 14.20 -18.92
N CYS A 216 -14.42 15.52 -18.79
CA CYS A 216 -15.39 16.40 -18.13
C CYS A 216 -16.49 16.98 -19.06
N GLY A 217 -16.47 16.67 -20.36
CA GLY A 217 -17.49 17.12 -21.32
C GLY A 217 -17.52 18.64 -21.55
N GLN A 218 -16.45 19.37 -21.24
CA GLN A 218 -16.35 20.82 -21.47
C GLN A 218 -15.49 21.14 -22.70
N ASP A 219 -16.04 21.88 -23.65
CA ASP A 219 -15.39 22.17 -24.94
C ASP A 219 -14.24 23.18 -24.85
N ASN A 220 -14.30 24.11 -23.88
CA ASN A 220 -13.31 25.19 -23.70
C ASN A 220 -12.27 24.93 -22.61
N VAL A 221 -12.08 23.68 -22.19
CA VAL A 221 -11.10 23.32 -21.16
C VAL A 221 -10.01 22.43 -21.74
N THR A 222 -8.76 22.75 -21.39
CA THR A 222 -7.60 21.95 -21.77
C THR A 222 -7.79 20.51 -21.34
N LYS A 223 -7.66 19.57 -22.29
CA LYS A 223 -7.71 18.14 -21.99
C LYS A 223 -6.38 17.72 -21.39
N VAL A 224 -6.43 17.21 -20.17
CA VAL A 224 -5.27 16.66 -19.46
C VAL A 224 -5.50 15.16 -19.29
N SER A 225 -4.49 14.36 -19.63
CA SER A 225 -4.64 12.91 -19.51
C SER A 225 -4.65 12.49 -18.03
N ARG A 226 -5.38 11.41 -17.74
CA ARG A 226 -5.44 10.81 -16.40
C ARG A 226 -4.04 10.43 -15.89
N PHE A 227 -3.17 9.96 -16.80
CA PHE A 227 -1.79 9.61 -16.49
C PHE A 227 -0.95 10.84 -16.12
N GLN A 228 -1.08 11.93 -16.87
CA GLN A 228 -0.41 13.19 -16.55
C GLN A 228 -0.87 13.73 -15.18
N ALA A 229 -2.17 13.66 -14.90
CA ALA A 229 -2.71 14.08 -13.61
C ALA A 229 -2.19 13.20 -12.46
N TYR A 230 -2.13 11.89 -12.66
CA TYR A 230 -1.56 10.96 -11.68
C TYR A 230 -0.09 11.28 -11.38
N GLN A 231 0.75 11.39 -12.42
CA GLN A 231 2.16 11.78 -12.29
C GLN A 231 2.32 13.16 -11.63
N ALA A 232 1.39 14.08 -11.87
CA ALA A 232 1.41 15.42 -11.30
C ALA A 232 1.05 15.47 -9.81
N ALA A 233 0.35 14.46 -9.28
CA ALA A 233 -0.04 14.35 -7.86
C ALA A 233 1.06 13.73 -6.99
N LEU A 234 1.91 12.85 -7.54
CA LEU A 234 2.94 12.12 -6.78
C LEU A 234 4.05 13.00 -6.15
N PRO A 235 4.53 14.09 -6.77
CA PRO A 235 5.54 14.93 -6.14
C PRO A 235 5.03 15.64 -4.88
N THR A 236 3.73 15.95 -4.83
CA THR A 236 3.07 16.70 -3.75
C THR A 236 3.08 15.96 -2.42
N ILE A 237 3.19 14.63 -2.46
CA ILE A 237 3.14 13.78 -1.26
C ILE A 237 4.54 13.41 -0.73
N GLY A 238 5.62 13.93 -1.33
CA GLY A 238 6.97 13.87 -0.77
C GLY A 238 7.67 12.51 -0.79
N ILE A 239 7.14 11.52 -1.52
CA ILE A 239 7.65 10.13 -1.51
C ILE A 239 8.86 9.94 -2.45
N PHE A 240 9.16 10.93 -3.29
CA PHE A 240 10.22 10.87 -4.30
C PHE A 240 11.26 11.99 -4.16
N GLN A 241 11.50 12.50 -2.95
CA GLN A 241 12.61 13.42 -2.66
C GLN A 241 13.77 12.70 -1.97
#